data_AF-A0A1B6I3M7-F1
#
_entry.id   AF-A0A1B6I3M7-F1
#
_cell.length_a   1.000
_cell.length_b   1.000
_cell.length_c   1.000
_cell.angle_alpha   90.00
_cell.angle_beta   90.00
_cell.angle_gamma   90.00
#
_symmetry.space_group_name_H-M   'P 1'
#
loop_
_entity.id
_entity.type
_entity.pdbx_description
1 polymer ?
#
loop_
_entity_poly.entity_id
_entity_poly.type
_entity_poly.pdbx_seq_one_letter_code
_entity_poly.pdbx_strand_id
1 'polypeptide(L)'
;LSYDQQWGSRPRRSHNLGYLPWNEANKVPTLSQWFHDMSPFYFCCLWQEEQAVGCETYRFERRPSQDCVAYQPPYVATVFGDPHIITFDELEYTFNGKGEYVLVHVNSSKAKFDVQGRFEQLPNNFYGSVNATQLTSVAARDNTSAVIEVRLRPTIAQWRYRLDVFADKRRVYFDRPSLRVQHFPGVTIYQPSYILNQSQIVIMFQSGAGVEVVENKGYMAARVYLPWTFIGQTSGLFGVWDFNAADDLTDSNNMSYPVTWGPGFTNKQPLNSFQSVYQFANSWRLEDKEVNTVGSSLFIHEYTRTASYYADPSFVPDMNSVLTQMYTTNTQNQNYDPRAADAQKAKDLCGDSFQCQYDYFLSLNRDLAFYTLIYQSNFLQIRSQVKQRVITCGILETPRFGRKSNFFFTPGTKVTFECNQDFVLVGDQRRTCTAQGQWDVPVYGYTECLREEEYSMRSLFLTWTLIIIVIGGLLLALICCAHRYFIHRQKQTV
;
A
#
# COMPACT_ATOMS: atom_id res chain seq x y z
N LEU A 1 1.21 -8.78 -6.23
CA LEU A 1 1.62 -8.50 -7.63
C LEU A 1 0.78 -9.39 -8.55
N SER A 2 -0.03 -8.80 -9.43
CA SER A 2 -0.62 -9.55 -10.54
C SER A 2 0.50 -9.88 -11.51
N TYR A 3 0.92 -11.14 -11.57
CA TYR A 3 1.83 -11.59 -12.61
C TYR A 3 1.06 -11.70 -13.92
N ASP A 4 1.74 -11.43 -15.03
CA ASP A 4 1.18 -11.69 -16.35
C ASP A 4 0.93 -13.20 -16.48
N GLN A 5 -0.24 -13.59 -16.96
CA GLN A 5 -0.62 -14.99 -17.14
C GLN A 5 -0.54 -15.35 -18.62
N GLN A 6 -0.56 -16.65 -18.93
CA GLN A 6 -0.65 -17.14 -20.32
C GLN A 6 -1.81 -16.48 -21.09
N TRP A 7 -2.91 -16.19 -20.41
CA TRP A 7 -4.10 -15.56 -20.99
C TRP A 7 -4.17 -14.04 -20.74
N GLY A 8 -3.07 -13.42 -20.31
CA GLY A 8 -3.04 -12.05 -19.81
C GLY A 8 -3.72 -11.87 -18.46
N SER A 9 -3.65 -10.66 -17.92
CA SER A 9 -4.47 -10.28 -16.78
C SER A 9 -5.92 -10.04 -17.24
N ARG A 10 -6.89 -10.30 -16.37
CA ARG A 10 -8.31 -10.09 -16.65
C ARG A 10 -8.86 -8.96 -15.78
N PRO A 11 -8.43 -7.70 -15.96
CA PRO A 11 -8.97 -6.60 -15.20
C PRO A 11 -10.42 -6.47 -15.63
N ARG A 12 -11.37 -6.67 -14.71
CA ARG A 12 -12.79 -6.63 -15.03
C ARG A 12 -13.24 -5.19 -15.21
N ARG A 13 -13.95 -4.89 -16.31
CA ARG A 13 -14.58 -3.59 -16.58
C ARG A 13 -15.88 -3.45 -15.81
N SER A 14 -16.59 -4.57 -15.63
CA SER A 14 -17.79 -4.65 -14.83
C SER A 14 -17.53 -5.60 -13.67
N HIS A 15 -17.77 -5.10 -12.46
CA HIS A 15 -17.71 -5.96 -11.29
C HIS A 15 -18.78 -7.08 -11.41
N ASN A 16 -18.55 -8.26 -10.84
CA ASN A 16 -19.51 -9.38 -10.94
C ASN A 16 -20.80 -9.10 -10.18
N LEU A 17 -20.66 -8.45 -9.03
CA LEU A 17 -21.79 -7.86 -8.35
C LEU A 17 -22.23 -6.59 -9.07
N GLY A 18 -21.32 -5.96 -9.83
CA GLY A 18 -21.39 -4.72 -10.60
C GLY A 18 -21.18 -3.46 -9.74
N TYR A 19 -21.62 -2.27 -10.18
CA TYR A 19 -21.40 -1.01 -9.46
C TYR A 19 -22.71 -0.34 -9.03
N LEU A 20 -22.84 0.02 -7.75
CA LEU A 20 -23.99 0.76 -7.24
C LEU A 20 -23.94 2.24 -7.66
N PRO A 21 -25.04 2.85 -8.14
CA PRO A 21 -26.37 2.25 -8.37
C PRO A 21 -26.49 1.47 -9.70
N TRP A 22 -27.36 0.44 -9.70
CA TRP A 22 -27.55 -0.53 -10.78
C TRP A 22 -28.31 -0.02 -12.03
N ASN A 23 -28.65 1.26 -12.06
CA ASN A 23 -29.60 1.84 -13.00
C ASN A 23 -28.96 2.41 -14.27
N GLU A 24 -27.63 2.31 -14.42
CA GLU A 24 -26.93 2.72 -15.63
C GLU A 24 -26.58 1.52 -16.53
N ALA A 25 -26.51 1.77 -17.83
CA ALA A 25 -26.01 0.78 -18.79
C ALA A 25 -24.59 0.34 -18.40
N ASN A 26 -24.28 -0.95 -18.59
CA ASN A 26 -22.99 -1.59 -18.24
C ASN A 26 -22.68 -1.73 -16.74
N LYS A 27 -23.60 -1.37 -15.85
CA LYS A 27 -23.45 -1.55 -14.38
C LYS A 27 -24.30 -2.67 -13.81
N VAL A 28 -25.21 -3.29 -14.58
CA VAL A 28 -26.07 -4.40 -14.14
C VAL A 28 -25.24 -5.59 -13.63
N PRO A 29 -25.52 -6.11 -12.41
CA PRO A 29 -24.81 -7.25 -11.83
C PRO A 29 -24.82 -8.46 -12.75
N THR A 30 -23.73 -9.24 -12.77
CA THR A 30 -23.56 -10.51 -13.51
C THR A 30 -23.68 -10.39 -15.03
N LEU A 31 -24.73 -9.76 -15.57
CA LEU A 31 -24.96 -9.58 -17.00
C LEU A 31 -23.91 -8.67 -17.65
N SER A 32 -23.60 -7.52 -17.02
CA SER A 32 -22.59 -6.62 -17.59
C SER A 32 -21.21 -7.26 -17.54
N GLN A 33 -20.89 -7.96 -16.44
CA GLN A 33 -19.66 -8.73 -16.34
C GLN A 33 -19.61 -9.85 -17.38
N TRP A 34 -20.72 -10.57 -17.58
CA TRP A 34 -20.79 -11.62 -18.58
C TRP A 34 -20.54 -11.08 -19.98
N PHE A 35 -21.23 -10.00 -20.36
CA PHE A 35 -21.14 -9.41 -21.68
C PHE A 35 -19.76 -8.77 -21.92
N HIS A 36 -19.26 -7.95 -20.99
CA HIS A 36 -18.03 -7.19 -21.19
C HIS A 36 -16.77 -7.96 -20.87
N ASP A 37 -16.77 -8.81 -19.84
CA ASP A 37 -15.56 -9.44 -19.31
C ASP A 37 -15.45 -10.93 -19.60
N MET A 38 -16.53 -11.69 -19.42
CA MET A 38 -16.47 -13.16 -19.58
C MET A 38 -16.58 -13.56 -21.05
N SER A 39 -17.63 -13.13 -21.76
CA SER A 39 -17.91 -13.56 -23.13
C SER A 39 -16.75 -13.29 -24.09
N PRO A 40 -16.10 -12.11 -24.10
CA PRO A 40 -15.02 -11.85 -25.04
C PRO A 40 -13.80 -12.72 -24.76
N PHE A 41 -13.54 -13.06 -23.49
CA PHE A 41 -12.46 -13.99 -23.15
C PHE A 41 -12.69 -15.38 -23.75
N TYR A 42 -13.93 -15.91 -23.71
CA TYR A 42 -14.24 -17.22 -24.30
C TYR A 42 -14.04 -17.22 -25.81
N PHE A 43 -14.64 -16.25 -26.51
CA PHE A 43 -14.58 -16.18 -27.97
C PHE A 43 -13.21 -15.81 -28.51
N CYS A 44 -12.49 -14.90 -27.85
CA CYS A 44 -11.20 -14.41 -28.35
C CYS A 44 -10.01 -15.26 -27.90
N CYS A 45 -10.05 -15.85 -26.70
CA CYS A 45 -8.90 -16.58 -26.15
C CYS A 45 -9.19 -18.05 -25.81
N LEU A 46 -10.22 -18.37 -25.02
CA LEU A 46 -10.36 -19.73 -24.48
C LEU A 46 -10.68 -20.78 -25.55
N TRP A 47 -11.51 -20.43 -26.53
CA TRP A 47 -11.88 -21.32 -27.63
C TRP A 47 -10.98 -21.19 -28.85
N GLN A 48 -9.88 -20.46 -28.74
CA GLN A 48 -8.89 -20.24 -29.79
C GLN A 48 -7.52 -20.67 -29.28
N GLU A 49 -6.54 -20.74 -30.18
CA GLU A 49 -5.14 -20.92 -29.75
C GLU A 49 -4.63 -19.64 -29.07
N GLU A 50 -3.67 -19.78 -28.16
CA GLU A 50 -3.04 -18.64 -27.45
C GLU A 50 -2.47 -17.60 -28.43
N GLN A 51 -1.96 -18.06 -29.57
CA GLN A 51 -1.36 -17.23 -30.61
C GLN A 51 -2.38 -16.69 -31.63
N ALA A 52 -3.67 -16.99 -31.47
CA ALA A 52 -4.68 -16.49 -32.39
C ALA A 52 -4.77 -14.95 -32.32
N VAL A 53 -4.96 -14.31 -33.48
CA VAL A 53 -5.05 -12.84 -33.59
C VAL A 53 -6.10 -12.27 -32.63
N GLY A 54 -7.22 -12.97 -32.46
CA GLY A 54 -8.26 -12.58 -31.50
C GLY A 54 -7.76 -12.53 -30.05
N CYS A 55 -6.94 -13.51 -29.63
CA CYS A 55 -6.43 -13.57 -28.27
C CYS A 55 -5.32 -12.55 -28.04
N GLU A 56 -4.45 -12.36 -29.03
CA GLU A 56 -3.41 -11.33 -29.04
C GLU A 56 -4.03 -9.93 -28.86
N THR A 57 -5.00 -9.56 -29.70
CA THR A 57 -5.73 -8.30 -29.59
C THR A 57 -6.47 -8.18 -28.26
N TYR A 58 -7.09 -9.27 -27.77
CA TYR A 58 -7.72 -9.26 -26.45
C TYR A 58 -6.72 -8.93 -25.34
N ARG A 59 -5.56 -9.60 -25.33
CA ARG A 59 -4.55 -9.52 -24.27
C ARG A 59 -3.74 -8.23 -24.30
N PHE A 60 -3.29 -7.75 -25.46
CA PHE A 60 -2.36 -6.63 -25.55
C PHE A 60 -3.05 -5.30 -25.84
N GLU A 61 -4.14 -5.29 -26.60
CA GLU A 61 -4.82 -4.05 -26.98
C GLU A 61 -6.04 -3.74 -26.11
N ARG A 62 -6.86 -4.76 -25.80
CA ARG A 62 -8.15 -4.56 -25.12
C ARG A 62 -8.10 -4.76 -23.61
N ARG A 63 -7.23 -5.65 -23.13
CA ARG A 63 -7.05 -6.07 -21.72
C ARG A 63 -5.57 -6.20 -21.34
N PRO A 64 -4.74 -5.17 -21.57
CA PRO A 64 -3.33 -5.20 -21.20
C PRO A 64 -3.15 -5.53 -19.71
N SER A 65 -2.20 -6.41 -19.40
CA SER A 65 -1.82 -6.64 -18.01
C SER A 65 -1.15 -5.40 -17.44
N GLN A 66 -1.50 -5.07 -16.20
CA GLN A 66 -0.76 -4.05 -15.45
C GLN A 66 0.65 -4.58 -15.18
N ASP A 67 1.65 -3.84 -15.64
CA ASP A 67 3.05 -4.23 -15.60
C ASP A 67 3.82 -3.66 -14.39
N CYS A 68 3.11 -2.92 -13.54
CA CYS A 68 3.60 -2.30 -12.31
C CYS A 68 4.79 -1.33 -12.48
N VAL A 69 5.15 -0.91 -13.70
CA VAL A 69 6.31 -0.02 -13.95
C VAL A 69 6.16 1.33 -13.24
N ALA A 70 4.93 1.82 -13.15
CA ALA A 70 4.59 3.06 -12.45
C ALA A 70 3.95 2.83 -11.08
N TYR A 71 4.09 1.62 -10.50
CA TYR A 71 3.50 1.36 -9.18
C TYR A 71 4.17 2.22 -8.11
N GLN A 72 3.36 3.02 -7.43
CA GLN A 72 3.77 3.82 -6.29
C GLN A 72 3.20 3.16 -5.02
N PRO A 73 4.05 2.71 -4.09
CA PRO A 73 3.56 2.17 -2.83
C PRO A 73 2.90 3.28 -2.00
N PRO A 74 1.78 2.99 -1.30
CA PRO A 74 1.16 3.96 -0.40
C PRO A 74 2.00 4.15 0.85
N TYR A 75 1.95 5.35 1.43
CA TYR A 75 2.56 5.64 2.73
C TYR A 75 1.63 5.22 3.87
N VAL A 76 2.21 4.90 5.02
CA VAL A 76 1.48 4.32 6.15
C VAL A 76 1.74 5.12 7.43
N ALA A 77 0.66 5.43 8.14
CA ALA A 77 0.67 5.91 9.52
C ALA A 77 -0.05 4.91 10.41
N THR A 78 0.25 4.90 11.71
CA THR A 78 -0.33 3.91 12.63
C THR A 78 -0.62 4.49 14.01
N VAL A 79 -1.62 3.91 14.66
CA VAL A 79 -1.91 4.06 16.08
C VAL A 79 -2.02 2.68 16.74
N PHE A 80 -1.39 2.50 17.91
CA PHE A 80 -1.34 1.22 18.64
C PHE A 80 -0.98 1.45 20.12
N GLY A 81 -1.17 0.46 20.99
CA GLY A 81 -0.83 0.60 22.42
C GLY A 81 -1.69 1.65 23.13
N ASP A 82 -1.09 2.43 24.04
CA ASP A 82 -1.80 3.41 24.87
C ASP A 82 -1.66 4.90 24.45
N PRO A 83 -2.48 5.27 23.47
CA PRO A 83 -2.06 5.13 22.09
C PRO A 83 -0.72 5.84 21.81
N HIS A 84 0.19 5.06 21.24
CA HIS A 84 1.35 5.52 20.51
C HIS A 84 0.98 5.76 19.05
N ILE A 85 1.47 6.86 18.51
CA ILE A 85 1.20 7.30 17.14
C ILE A 85 2.51 7.42 16.39
N ILE A 86 2.50 6.96 15.14
CA ILE A 86 3.56 7.22 14.17
C ILE A 86 2.91 7.86 12.94
N THR A 87 3.28 9.11 12.67
CA THR A 87 2.78 9.92 11.56
C THR A 87 3.27 9.40 10.20
N PHE A 88 2.76 9.98 9.12
CA PHE A 88 3.23 9.66 7.77
C PHE A 88 4.70 10.05 7.56
N ASP A 89 5.18 11.07 8.28
CA ASP A 89 6.57 11.56 8.23
C ASP A 89 7.47 11.01 9.34
N GLU A 90 7.02 9.91 9.97
CA GLU A 90 7.78 9.12 10.93
C GLU A 90 8.04 9.81 12.28
N LEU A 91 7.28 10.85 12.61
CA LEU A 91 7.25 11.37 13.96
C LEU A 91 6.55 10.36 14.86
N GLU A 92 7.26 9.88 15.88
CA GLU A 92 6.71 8.97 16.88
C GLU A 92 6.41 9.77 18.15
N TYR A 93 5.19 9.66 18.68
CA TYR A 93 4.82 10.29 19.94
C TYR A 93 3.74 9.49 20.65
N THR A 94 3.51 9.79 21.93
CA THR A 94 2.51 9.09 22.76
C THR A 94 1.47 10.09 23.24
N PHE A 95 0.18 9.72 23.15
CA PHE A 95 -0.92 10.62 23.45
C PHE A 95 -2.05 9.91 24.21
N ASN A 96 -2.12 10.08 25.53
CA ASN A 96 -3.16 9.46 26.35
C ASN A 96 -4.39 10.38 26.55
N GLY A 97 -5.15 10.63 25.48
CA GLY A 97 -6.40 11.40 25.53
C GLY A 97 -7.64 10.52 25.52
N LYS A 98 -8.65 10.87 26.33
CA LYS A 98 -9.92 10.14 26.43
C LYS A 98 -11.02 10.84 25.65
N GLY A 99 -11.52 10.17 24.61
CA GLY A 99 -12.53 10.74 23.71
C GLY A 99 -12.45 10.22 22.27
N GLU A 100 -13.17 10.88 21.39
CA GLU A 100 -13.12 10.66 19.94
C GLU A 100 -12.20 11.70 19.31
N TYR A 101 -11.30 11.29 18.42
CA TYR A 101 -10.27 12.14 17.83
C TYR A 101 -10.14 11.90 16.34
N VAL A 102 -9.72 12.94 15.63
CA VAL A 102 -9.39 12.88 14.21
C VAL A 102 -7.98 12.34 14.01
N LEU A 103 -7.85 11.17 13.39
CA LEU A 103 -6.56 10.62 12.99
C LEU A 103 -6.06 11.26 11.69
N VAL A 104 -6.94 11.34 10.69
CA VAL A 104 -6.68 11.97 9.39
C VAL A 104 -7.91 12.76 8.99
N HIS A 105 -7.70 14.01 8.61
CA HIS A 105 -8.69 14.88 7.98
C HIS A 105 -8.09 15.49 6.72
N VAL A 106 -8.83 15.34 5.62
CA VAL A 106 -8.51 15.91 4.31
C VAL A 106 -9.77 16.56 3.80
N ASN A 107 -9.72 17.86 3.58
CA ASN A 107 -10.83 18.62 3.00
C ASN A 107 -10.28 19.57 1.92
N SER A 108 -9.96 19.00 0.76
CA SER A 108 -9.47 19.76 -0.40
C SER A 108 -10.50 19.73 -1.53
N SER A 109 -10.30 20.59 -2.54
CA SER A 109 -11.10 20.52 -3.77
C SER A 109 -10.88 19.24 -4.58
N LYS A 110 -9.78 18.53 -4.32
CA LYS A 110 -9.39 17.31 -5.03
C LYS A 110 -9.83 16.03 -4.31
N ALA A 111 -9.79 16.02 -2.98
CA ALA A 111 -10.10 14.85 -2.17
C ALA A 111 -10.73 15.25 -0.84
N LYS A 112 -11.62 14.39 -0.35
CA LYS A 112 -12.22 14.47 0.98
C LYS A 112 -12.06 13.13 1.66
N PHE A 113 -11.40 13.08 2.81
CA PHE A 113 -11.11 11.82 3.49
C PHE A 113 -10.99 12.05 4.99
N ASP A 114 -11.70 11.24 5.76
CA ASP A 114 -11.77 11.34 7.21
C ASP A 114 -11.54 9.96 7.84
N VAL A 115 -10.63 9.90 8.81
CA VAL A 115 -10.41 8.74 9.68
C VAL A 115 -10.38 9.23 11.12
N GLN A 116 -11.20 8.61 11.96
CA GLN A 116 -11.39 8.97 13.36
C GLN A 116 -11.15 7.75 14.25
N GLY A 117 -10.59 7.99 15.43
CA GLY A 117 -10.34 6.98 16.46
C GLY A 117 -11.05 7.33 17.76
N ARG A 118 -11.65 6.33 18.42
CA ARG A 118 -12.19 6.46 19.77
C ARG A 118 -11.22 5.82 20.76
N PHE A 119 -10.82 6.59 21.77
CA PHE A 119 -9.95 6.17 22.85
C PHE A 119 -10.72 6.15 24.18
N GLU A 120 -10.72 5.00 24.84
CA GLU A 120 -11.36 4.81 26.13
C GLU A 120 -10.33 4.41 27.18
N GLN A 121 -10.62 4.68 28.44
CA GLN A 121 -9.70 4.43 29.54
C GLN A 121 -9.42 2.92 29.71
N LEU A 122 -8.17 2.58 29.98
CA LEU A 122 -7.75 1.22 30.31
C LEU A 122 -8.43 0.73 31.61
N PRO A 123 -8.65 -0.60 31.75
CA PRO A 123 -9.17 -1.15 32.99
C PRO A 123 -8.20 -0.93 34.16
N ASN A 124 -8.74 -0.94 35.37
CA ASN A 124 -7.94 -0.77 36.58
C ASN A 124 -6.82 -1.82 36.68
N ASN A 125 -5.64 -1.38 37.12
CA ASN A 125 -4.53 -2.25 37.46
C ASN A 125 -4.55 -2.57 38.98
N PHE A 126 -3.49 -3.23 39.47
CA PHE A 126 -3.35 -3.56 40.89
C PHE A 126 -3.38 -2.34 41.83
N TYR A 127 -2.92 -1.18 41.36
CA TYR A 127 -2.86 0.08 42.12
C TYR A 127 -4.10 0.96 41.94
N GLY A 128 -5.06 0.57 41.10
CA GLY A 128 -6.32 1.26 40.89
C GLY A 128 -6.51 1.75 39.45
N SER A 129 -7.15 2.91 39.29
CA SER A 129 -7.45 3.51 38.00
C SER A 129 -6.17 3.87 37.25
N VAL A 130 -6.09 3.47 35.98
CA VAL A 130 -4.96 3.78 35.09
C VAL A 130 -5.31 5.02 34.27
N ASN A 131 -4.48 6.06 34.34
CA ASN A 131 -4.66 7.29 33.55
C ASN A 131 -4.04 7.15 32.16
N ALA A 132 -4.41 6.06 31.48
CA ALA A 132 -4.04 5.77 30.10
C ALA A 132 -5.26 5.22 29.35
N THR A 133 -5.20 5.31 28.03
CA THR A 133 -6.33 5.00 27.14
C THR A 133 -5.93 3.98 26.10
N GLN A 134 -6.89 3.32 25.47
CA GLN A 134 -6.66 2.41 24.36
C GLN A 134 -7.67 2.68 23.23
N LEU A 135 -7.28 2.34 22.01
CA LEU A 135 -8.17 2.41 20.84
C LEU A 135 -9.30 1.37 20.96
N THR A 136 -10.55 1.83 20.91
CA THR A 136 -11.73 0.95 20.98
C THR A 136 -12.59 0.96 19.72
N SER A 137 -12.53 2.02 18.91
CA SER A 137 -13.27 2.10 17.65
C SER A 137 -12.53 2.96 16.63
N VAL A 138 -12.69 2.61 15.35
CA VAL A 138 -12.17 3.37 14.21
C VAL A 138 -13.31 3.59 13.23
N ALA A 139 -13.54 4.83 12.83
CA ALA A 139 -14.51 5.18 11.81
C ALA A 139 -13.82 5.90 10.64
N ALA A 140 -14.22 5.58 9.41
CA ALA A 140 -13.62 6.16 8.22
C ALA A 140 -14.64 6.43 7.11
N ARG A 141 -14.39 7.49 6.34
CA ARG A 141 -15.19 7.92 5.20
C ARG A 141 -14.31 8.56 4.12
N ASP A 142 -14.56 8.19 2.87
CA ASP A 142 -13.96 8.80 1.68
C ASP A 142 -15.02 9.51 0.85
N ASN A 143 -14.93 10.83 0.71
CA ASN A 143 -15.83 11.66 -0.07
C ASN A 143 -17.33 11.39 0.25
N THR A 144 -18.06 10.79 -0.69
CA THR A 144 -19.48 10.43 -0.56
C THR A 144 -19.72 8.94 -0.31
N SER A 145 -18.67 8.20 0.05
CA SER A 145 -18.77 6.79 0.41
C SER A 145 -19.59 6.56 1.68
N ALA A 146 -19.99 5.29 1.85
CA ALA A 146 -20.57 4.79 3.09
C ALA A 146 -19.58 4.95 4.25
N VAL A 147 -20.10 5.31 5.42
CA VAL A 147 -19.30 5.39 6.65
C VAL A 147 -19.07 3.99 7.19
N ILE A 148 -17.81 3.62 7.37
CA ILE A 148 -17.44 2.33 7.94
C ILE A 148 -16.90 2.55 9.35
N GLU A 149 -17.53 1.90 10.34
CA GLU A 149 -17.04 1.84 11.72
C GLU A 149 -16.62 0.41 12.05
N VAL A 150 -15.42 0.26 12.62
CA VAL A 150 -14.91 -1.00 13.16
C VAL A 150 -14.62 -0.79 14.63
N ARG A 151 -15.32 -1.53 15.49
CA ARG A 151 -15.23 -1.37 16.94
C ARG A 151 -14.85 -2.68 17.63
N LEU A 152 -14.18 -2.56 18.77
CA LEU A 152 -13.87 -3.68 19.63
C LEU A 152 -15.17 -4.28 20.16
N ARG A 153 -15.30 -5.59 20.06
CA ARG A 153 -16.45 -6.26 20.66
C ARG A 153 -16.26 -6.39 22.18
N PRO A 154 -17.31 -6.23 23.01
CA PRO A 154 -17.21 -6.48 24.44
C PRO A 154 -16.70 -7.88 24.76
N THR A 155 -15.86 -8.01 25.80
CA THR A 155 -15.19 -9.28 26.18
C THR A 155 -16.15 -10.47 26.28
N ILE A 156 -17.34 -10.26 26.86
CA ILE A 156 -18.40 -11.28 26.98
C ILE A 156 -18.94 -11.79 25.63
N ALA A 157 -18.81 -11.00 24.56
CA ALA A 157 -19.33 -11.32 23.23
C ALA A 157 -18.22 -11.73 22.23
N GLN A 158 -16.96 -11.78 22.68
CA GLN A 158 -15.79 -12.14 21.87
C GLN A 158 -15.60 -13.66 21.66
N TRP A 159 -16.58 -14.49 21.99
CA TRP A 159 -16.50 -15.95 21.86
C TRP A 159 -16.32 -16.45 20.41
N ARG A 160 -16.71 -15.63 19.40
CA ARG A 160 -16.54 -15.96 17.97
C ARG A 160 -15.85 -14.87 17.18
N TYR A 161 -16.32 -13.63 17.28
CA TYR A 161 -15.77 -12.48 16.55
C TYR A 161 -15.14 -11.49 17.52
N ARG A 162 -13.98 -10.96 17.16
CA ARG A 162 -13.26 -9.98 17.97
C ARG A 162 -13.68 -8.54 17.70
N LEU A 163 -14.01 -8.24 16.44
CA LEU A 163 -14.43 -6.92 15.98
C LEU A 163 -15.90 -6.92 15.55
N ASP A 164 -16.60 -5.82 15.79
CA ASP A 164 -17.88 -5.51 15.13
C ASP A 164 -17.62 -4.52 13.98
N VAL A 165 -18.28 -4.75 12.85
CA VAL A 165 -18.19 -3.87 11.67
C VAL A 165 -19.56 -3.30 11.36
N PHE A 166 -19.62 -1.99 11.09
CA PHE A 166 -20.81 -1.28 10.67
C PHE A 166 -20.56 -0.57 9.35
N ALA A 167 -21.53 -0.65 8.45
CA ALA A 167 -21.59 0.14 7.23
C ALA A 167 -22.89 0.97 7.26
N ASP A 168 -22.78 2.29 7.20
CA ASP A 168 -23.91 3.23 7.28
C ASP A 168 -24.87 2.90 8.44
N LYS A 169 -24.31 2.78 9.65
CA LYS A 169 -25.05 2.50 10.89
C LYS A 169 -25.66 1.10 10.98
N ARG A 170 -25.40 0.21 10.02
CA ARG A 170 -25.90 -1.17 10.02
C ARG A 170 -24.76 -2.14 10.26
N ARG A 171 -24.96 -3.08 11.19
CA ARG A 171 -23.95 -4.11 11.50
C ARG A 171 -23.83 -5.11 10.35
N VAL A 172 -22.60 -5.46 9.99
CA VAL A 172 -22.24 -6.38 8.90
C VAL A 172 -21.42 -7.55 9.45
N TYR A 173 -21.53 -8.73 8.83
CA TYR A 173 -20.83 -9.95 9.23
C TYR A 173 -20.09 -10.58 8.05
N PHE A 174 -18.94 -11.22 8.33
CA PHE A 174 -18.05 -11.84 7.33
C PHE A 174 -17.93 -13.37 7.53
N ASP A 175 -19.03 -14.01 7.94
CA ASP A 175 -19.06 -15.41 8.39
C ASP A 175 -18.88 -16.43 7.26
N ARG A 176 -19.33 -16.10 6.04
CA ARG A 176 -19.26 -16.99 4.87
C ARG A 176 -18.11 -16.60 3.94
N PRO A 177 -17.48 -17.55 3.23
CA PRO A 177 -16.45 -17.26 2.25
C PRO A 177 -16.88 -16.22 1.19
N SER A 178 -18.13 -16.28 0.74
CA SER A 178 -18.70 -15.32 -0.22
C SER A 178 -18.92 -13.91 0.36
N LEU A 179 -18.94 -13.76 1.68
CA LEU A 179 -19.13 -12.50 2.39
C LEU A 179 -17.82 -11.94 2.96
N ARG A 180 -16.68 -12.58 2.70
CA ARG A 180 -15.35 -12.10 3.13
C ARG A 180 -14.95 -10.80 2.43
N VAL A 181 -15.50 -10.55 1.24
CA VAL A 181 -15.38 -9.28 0.52
C VAL A 181 -16.79 -8.73 0.36
N GLN A 182 -17.03 -7.51 0.82
CA GLN A 182 -18.31 -6.82 0.69
C GLN A 182 -18.10 -5.43 0.12
N HIS A 183 -18.99 -5.03 -0.78
CA HIS A 183 -18.91 -3.75 -1.49
C HIS A 183 -20.07 -2.86 -1.06
N PHE A 184 -19.75 -1.64 -0.69
CA PHE A 184 -20.68 -0.58 -0.35
C PHE A 184 -20.42 0.63 -1.27
N PRO A 185 -21.30 1.64 -1.29
CA PRO A 185 -21.05 2.85 -2.07
C PRO A 185 -19.70 3.47 -1.71
N GLY A 186 -18.79 3.57 -2.69
CA GLY A 186 -17.48 4.20 -2.51
C GLY A 186 -16.44 3.42 -1.69
N VAL A 187 -16.75 2.24 -1.17
CA VAL A 187 -15.85 1.50 -0.27
C VAL A 187 -16.01 -0.02 -0.38
N THR A 188 -14.90 -0.75 -0.29
CA THR A 188 -14.87 -2.21 -0.22
C THR A 188 -14.28 -2.64 1.12
N ILE A 189 -14.99 -3.50 1.83
CA ILE A 189 -14.52 -4.08 3.09
C ILE A 189 -14.07 -5.51 2.83
N TYR A 190 -12.85 -5.82 3.23
CA TYR A 190 -12.24 -7.12 3.10
C TYR A 190 -11.85 -7.66 4.47
N GLN A 191 -12.25 -8.90 4.71
CA GLN A 191 -11.84 -9.67 5.87
C GLN A 191 -10.97 -10.84 5.37
N PRO A 192 -9.70 -10.96 5.83
CA PRO A 192 -8.80 -12.00 5.35
C PRO A 192 -9.32 -13.42 5.57
N SER A 193 -9.32 -14.23 4.51
CA SER A 193 -9.89 -15.58 4.52
C SER A 193 -9.20 -16.56 5.49
N TYR A 194 -7.92 -16.32 5.80
CA TYR A 194 -7.14 -17.13 6.74
C TYR A 194 -7.44 -16.79 8.22
N ILE A 195 -8.17 -15.71 8.51
CA ILE A 195 -8.53 -15.27 9.86
C ILE A 195 -10.01 -15.55 10.10
N LEU A 196 -10.34 -16.55 10.93
CA LEU A 196 -11.75 -16.94 11.13
C LEU A 196 -12.48 -16.13 12.22
N ASN A 197 -11.74 -15.53 13.15
CA ASN A 197 -12.25 -14.83 14.32
C ASN A 197 -12.53 -13.33 14.09
N GLN A 198 -12.45 -12.85 12.84
CA GLN A 198 -12.67 -11.45 12.48
C GLN A 198 -11.81 -10.48 13.31
N SER A 199 -10.55 -10.83 13.59
CA SER A 199 -9.60 -9.98 14.32
C SER A 199 -8.84 -9.00 13.41
N GLN A 200 -9.10 -9.01 12.11
CA GLN A 200 -8.53 -8.09 11.15
C GLN A 200 -9.58 -7.70 10.11
N ILE A 201 -9.71 -6.41 9.86
CA ILE A 201 -10.58 -5.84 8.83
C ILE A 201 -9.78 -4.83 8.02
N VAL A 202 -9.88 -4.93 6.70
CA VAL A 202 -9.25 -4.03 5.75
C VAL A 202 -10.35 -3.29 5.00
N ILE A 203 -10.29 -1.97 5.02
CA ILE A 203 -11.22 -1.06 4.35
C ILE A 203 -10.45 -0.43 3.20
N MET A 204 -10.96 -0.55 1.97
CA MET A 204 -10.35 0.04 0.78
C MET A 204 -11.32 1.02 0.13
N PHE A 205 -10.92 2.28 0.04
CA PHE A 205 -11.72 3.35 -0.54
C PHE A 205 -11.39 3.57 -2.02
N GLN A 206 -12.30 4.25 -2.73
CA GLN A 206 -12.13 4.52 -4.16
C GLN A 206 -11.00 5.51 -4.46
N SER A 207 -10.69 6.42 -3.54
CA SER A 207 -9.52 7.29 -3.64
C SER A 207 -8.18 6.55 -3.61
N GLY A 208 -8.18 5.24 -3.34
CA GLY A 208 -6.98 4.43 -3.14
C GLY A 208 -6.47 4.46 -1.70
N ALA A 209 -7.11 5.25 -0.82
CA ALA A 209 -6.85 5.19 0.61
C ALA A 209 -7.31 3.86 1.22
N GLY A 210 -6.57 3.37 2.20
CA GLY A 210 -6.87 2.12 2.90
C GLY A 210 -6.80 2.30 4.41
N VAL A 211 -7.64 1.59 5.14
CA VAL A 211 -7.59 1.52 6.60
C VAL A 211 -7.58 0.06 7.03
N GLU A 212 -6.57 -0.33 7.79
CA GLU A 212 -6.46 -1.67 8.37
C GLU A 212 -6.67 -1.56 9.88
N VAL A 213 -7.59 -2.36 10.41
CA VAL A 213 -7.86 -2.48 11.84
C VAL A 213 -7.55 -3.90 12.27
N VAL A 214 -6.66 -4.04 13.25
CA VAL A 214 -6.23 -5.32 13.80
C VAL A 214 -6.52 -5.35 15.29
N GLU A 215 -6.98 -6.49 15.79
CA GLU A 215 -7.21 -6.75 17.20
C GLU A 215 -6.45 -8.01 17.63
N ASN A 216 -5.91 -7.97 18.85
CA ASN A 216 -5.41 -9.15 19.54
C ASN A 216 -5.71 -9.03 21.04
N LYS A 217 -6.44 -10.00 21.60
CA LYS A 217 -6.79 -10.10 23.04
C LYS A 217 -7.38 -8.83 23.68
N GLY A 218 -8.16 -8.05 22.94
CA GLY A 218 -8.78 -6.82 23.42
C GLY A 218 -7.99 -5.56 23.11
N TYR A 219 -6.80 -5.67 22.50
CA TYR A 219 -5.96 -4.55 22.12
C TYR A 219 -6.02 -4.31 20.62
N MET A 220 -6.56 -3.16 20.23
CA MET A 220 -6.72 -2.76 18.84
C MET A 220 -5.56 -1.87 18.39
N ALA A 221 -5.15 -2.04 17.13
CA ALA A 221 -4.30 -1.12 16.41
C ALA A 221 -4.93 -0.78 15.06
N ALA A 222 -4.65 0.41 14.56
CA ALA A 222 -5.13 0.86 13.27
C ALA A 222 -4.00 1.46 12.43
N ARG A 223 -4.04 1.18 11.14
CA ARG A 223 -3.09 1.69 10.14
C ARG A 223 -3.85 2.34 9.01
N VAL A 224 -3.37 3.48 8.57
CA VAL A 224 -3.95 4.20 7.44
C VAL A 224 -2.92 4.26 6.33
N TYR A 225 -3.33 3.87 5.13
CA TYR A 225 -2.52 3.82 3.92
C TYR A 225 -3.02 4.91 2.97
N LEU A 226 -2.15 5.84 2.58
CA LEU A 226 -2.49 6.92 1.67
C LEU A 226 -1.65 6.88 0.38
N PRO A 227 -2.28 7.03 -0.80
CA PRO A 227 -1.56 7.22 -2.05
C PRO A 227 -0.98 8.64 -2.16
N TRP A 228 0.00 8.83 -3.03
CA TRP A 228 0.77 10.08 -3.18
C TRP A 228 -0.08 11.31 -3.51
N THR A 229 -1.31 11.12 -3.97
CA THR A 229 -2.27 12.20 -4.23
C THR A 229 -2.69 12.98 -2.98
N PHE A 230 -2.42 12.45 -1.77
CA PHE A 230 -2.76 13.09 -0.49
C PHE A 230 -1.61 13.89 0.14
N ILE A 231 -0.43 13.91 -0.49
CA ILE A 231 0.72 14.71 -0.01
C ILE A 231 0.31 16.18 0.09
N GLY A 232 0.67 16.82 1.21
CA GLY A 232 0.43 18.22 1.54
C GLY A 232 -1.03 18.58 1.79
N GLN A 233 -1.90 17.59 2.02
CA GLN A 233 -3.36 17.80 2.20
C GLN A 233 -3.91 17.18 3.49
N THR A 234 -3.12 16.42 4.23
CA THR A 234 -3.54 15.78 5.47
C THR A 234 -3.42 16.73 6.66
N SER A 235 -4.27 16.50 7.65
CA SER A 235 -4.25 17.13 8.96
C SER A 235 -4.81 16.14 9.99
N GLY A 236 -4.64 16.39 11.28
CA GLY A 236 -5.06 15.47 12.36
C GLY A 236 -3.89 14.88 13.13
N LEU A 237 -4.15 13.83 13.92
CA LEU A 237 -3.12 13.20 14.74
C LEU A 237 -2.01 12.51 13.92
N PHE A 238 -2.25 12.13 12.68
CA PHE A 238 -1.18 11.62 11.80
C PHE A 238 -0.38 12.71 11.07
N GLY A 239 -0.61 13.98 11.42
CA GLY A 239 0.20 15.10 10.97
C GLY A 239 -0.07 15.56 9.53
N VAL A 240 0.76 16.49 9.09
CA VAL A 240 0.73 17.05 7.74
C VAL A 240 1.74 16.27 6.93
N TRP A 241 1.27 15.48 5.97
CA TRP A 241 2.14 14.60 5.21
C TRP A 241 2.85 15.36 4.10
N ASP A 242 4.09 15.79 4.32
CA ASP A 242 4.90 16.52 3.34
C ASP A 242 6.38 16.10 3.35
N PHE A 243 6.73 15.01 4.04
CA PHE A 243 8.08 14.50 4.29
C PHE A 243 8.87 15.30 5.32
N ASN A 244 8.21 16.13 6.14
CA ASN A 244 8.82 16.87 7.22
C ASN A 244 8.16 16.56 8.57
N ALA A 245 8.89 15.86 9.44
CA ALA A 245 8.40 15.53 10.78
C ALA A 245 8.28 16.75 11.73
N ALA A 246 8.76 17.94 11.33
CA ALA A 246 8.86 19.10 12.24
C ALA A 246 7.54 19.87 12.41
N ASP A 247 6.62 19.77 11.45
CA ASP A 247 5.30 20.43 11.44
C ASP A 247 4.13 19.46 11.60
N ASP A 248 4.42 18.18 11.81
CA ASP A 248 3.43 17.14 12.12
C ASP A 248 2.58 17.46 13.36
N LEU A 249 3.12 18.20 14.33
CA LEU A 249 2.39 18.65 15.52
C LEU A 249 1.67 19.97 15.26
N THR A 250 0.84 20.00 14.21
CA THR A 250 -0.02 21.14 13.89
C THR A 250 -1.44 20.90 14.42
N ASP A 251 -1.92 21.84 15.24
CA ASP A 251 -3.24 21.76 15.86
C ASP A 251 -4.39 22.11 14.89
N SER A 252 -5.63 21.94 15.34
CA SER A 252 -6.83 22.25 14.55
C SER A 252 -6.99 23.74 14.20
N ASN A 253 -6.18 24.62 14.79
CA ASN A 253 -6.16 26.07 14.56
C ASN A 253 -4.95 26.49 13.72
N ASN A 254 -4.23 25.54 13.11
CA ASN A 254 -3.00 25.74 12.33
C ASN A 254 -1.82 26.31 13.15
N MET A 255 -1.77 26.05 14.45
CA MET A 255 -0.62 26.34 15.30
C MET A 255 0.31 25.12 15.34
N SER A 256 1.54 25.28 14.85
CA SER A 256 2.58 24.26 14.89
C SER A 256 3.34 24.28 16.22
N TYR A 257 3.49 23.12 16.86
CA TYR A 257 4.29 22.95 18.07
C TYR A 257 5.69 22.46 17.69
N PRO A 258 6.78 23.09 18.18
CA PRO A 258 8.13 22.75 17.76
C PRO A 258 8.49 21.33 18.15
N VAL A 259 9.06 20.56 17.23
CA VAL A 259 9.62 19.22 17.47
C VAL A 259 11.10 19.34 17.80
N THR A 260 11.45 19.10 19.07
CA THR A 260 12.82 19.14 19.57
C THR A 260 13.39 17.72 19.68
N TRP A 261 14.64 17.53 19.26
CA TRP A 261 15.32 16.23 19.31
C TRP A 261 16.46 16.28 20.32
N GLY A 262 16.53 15.29 21.21
CA GLY A 262 17.52 15.27 22.29
C GLY A 262 18.80 14.53 21.97
N PRO A 263 19.97 15.02 22.44
CA PRO A 263 21.20 14.24 22.38
C PRO A 263 21.13 13.10 23.40
N GLY A 264 21.21 11.84 22.94
CA GLY A 264 21.34 10.65 23.81
C GLY A 264 20.12 9.72 23.85
N PHE A 265 18.99 10.08 23.23
CA PHE A 265 17.93 9.12 22.94
C PHE A 265 18.22 8.46 21.60
N THR A 266 18.68 7.22 21.64
CA THR A 266 18.73 6.39 20.44
C THR A 266 17.31 6.17 19.95
N ASN A 267 16.92 6.92 18.92
CA ASN A 267 15.75 6.75 18.05
C ASN A 267 14.41 7.37 18.52
N LYS A 268 14.05 8.48 17.84
CA LYS A 268 12.70 8.82 17.33
C LYS A 268 11.58 9.32 18.25
N GLN A 269 11.78 9.49 19.56
CA GLN A 269 10.82 10.26 20.38
C GLN A 269 11.29 11.72 20.54
N PRO A 270 10.44 12.73 20.26
CA PRO A 270 10.83 14.12 20.46
C PRO A 270 10.97 14.46 21.95
N LEU A 271 11.91 15.33 22.30
CA LEU A 271 12.07 15.96 23.63
C LEU A 271 10.92 16.91 23.99
N ASN A 272 9.90 16.99 23.15
CA ASN A 272 8.75 17.84 23.38
C ASN A 272 8.15 17.54 24.74
N SER A 273 7.81 18.61 25.46
CA SER A 273 7.09 18.43 26.72
C SER A 273 5.78 17.70 26.39
N PHE A 274 5.45 16.65 27.14
CA PHE A 274 4.17 15.93 26.98
C PHE A 274 2.97 16.88 26.97
N GLN A 275 3.10 18.01 27.67
CA GLN A 275 2.13 19.09 27.67
C GLN A 275 1.86 19.66 26.27
N SER A 276 2.90 19.89 25.46
CA SER A 276 2.76 20.41 24.10
C SER A 276 2.06 19.41 23.17
N VAL A 277 2.46 18.13 23.22
CA VAL A 277 1.82 17.05 22.46
C VAL A 277 0.37 16.88 22.88
N TYR A 278 0.09 16.92 24.19
CA TYR A 278 -1.26 16.83 24.70
C TYR A 278 -2.14 18.00 24.25
N GLN A 279 -1.62 19.23 24.27
CA GLN A 279 -2.35 20.42 23.80
C GLN A 279 -2.68 20.34 22.31
N PHE A 280 -1.69 19.99 21.48
CA PHE A 280 -1.88 19.75 20.05
C PHE A 280 -2.96 18.68 19.80
N ALA A 281 -2.80 17.50 20.41
CA ALA A 281 -3.66 16.36 20.13
C ALA A 281 -5.08 16.58 20.67
N ASN A 282 -5.22 17.31 21.79
CA ASN A 282 -6.52 17.65 22.34
C ASN A 282 -7.32 18.66 21.48
N SER A 283 -6.67 19.42 20.61
CA SER A 283 -7.36 20.27 19.63
C SER A 283 -8.14 19.46 18.58
N TRP A 284 -7.68 18.25 18.27
CA TRP A 284 -8.27 17.34 17.29
C TRP A 284 -9.39 16.46 17.85
N ARG A 285 -9.89 16.79 19.05
CA ARG A 285 -10.98 16.08 19.70
C ARG A 285 -12.31 16.42 19.03
N LEU A 286 -13.12 15.40 18.82
CA LEU A 286 -14.47 15.53 18.29
C LEU A 286 -15.45 15.87 19.42
N GLU A 287 -16.35 16.80 19.12
CA GLU A 287 -17.45 17.18 19.99
C GLU A 287 -18.79 16.99 19.27
N ASP A 288 -19.90 17.15 19.99
CA ASP A 288 -21.24 16.93 19.43
C ASP A 288 -21.61 17.93 18.33
N LYS A 289 -20.98 19.11 18.33
CA LYS A 289 -21.15 20.12 17.31
C LYS A 289 -20.10 19.97 16.23
N GLU A 290 -20.54 19.99 14.97
CA GLU A 290 -19.64 20.02 13.83
C GLU A 290 -18.82 21.32 13.84
N VAL A 291 -17.50 21.17 13.82
CA VAL A 291 -16.55 22.27 13.68
C VAL A 291 -15.92 22.16 12.31
N ASN A 292 -15.92 23.25 11.52
CA ASN A 292 -15.46 23.22 10.13
C ASN A 292 -14.03 22.68 9.92
N THR A 293 -13.16 22.79 10.94
CA THR A 293 -11.76 22.36 10.88
C THR A 293 -11.54 20.88 11.23
N VAL A 294 -12.45 20.28 12.00
CA VAL A 294 -12.30 18.92 12.56
C VAL A 294 -13.37 17.96 12.00
N GLY A 295 -14.50 18.50 11.54
CA GLY A 295 -15.66 17.76 11.06
C GLY A 295 -16.63 17.35 12.17
N SER A 296 -17.49 16.38 11.85
CA SER A 296 -18.44 15.77 12.77
C SER A 296 -18.06 14.32 13.08
N SER A 297 -18.54 13.80 14.22
CA SER A 297 -18.29 12.40 14.61
C SER A 297 -18.96 11.43 13.62
N LEU A 298 -18.16 10.50 13.09
CA LEU A 298 -18.61 9.44 12.16
C LEU A 298 -19.14 8.20 12.89
N PHE A 299 -18.98 8.15 14.22
CA PHE A 299 -19.31 6.97 15.01
C PHE A 299 -20.81 6.77 15.22
N ILE A 300 -21.20 5.53 15.47
CA ILE A 300 -22.54 5.17 15.92
C ILE A 300 -22.57 5.23 17.43
N HIS A 301 -23.32 6.19 17.96
CA HIS A 301 -23.57 6.29 19.39
C HIS A 301 -24.85 5.51 19.75
N GLU A 302 -24.69 4.43 20.51
CA GLU A 302 -25.82 3.66 21.02
C GLU A 302 -26.48 4.37 22.22
N TYR A 303 -27.77 4.09 22.46
CA TYR A 303 -28.50 4.56 23.65
C TYR A 303 -28.50 6.08 23.85
N THR A 304 -28.69 6.87 22.79
CA THR A 304 -28.72 8.35 22.85
C THR A 304 -27.44 8.99 23.40
N ARG A 305 -26.34 8.23 23.45
CA ARG A 305 -25.02 8.79 23.76
C ARG A 305 -24.60 9.75 22.65
N THR A 306 -23.64 10.60 22.97
CA THR A 306 -23.04 11.55 22.04
C THR A 306 -21.51 11.46 22.12
N ALA A 307 -20.79 12.19 21.27
CA ALA A 307 -19.32 12.21 21.32
C ALA A 307 -18.82 12.73 22.68
N SER A 308 -19.53 13.72 23.25
CA SER A 308 -19.23 14.27 24.57
C SER A 308 -19.37 13.27 25.73
N TYR A 309 -20.10 12.16 25.58
CA TYR A 309 -20.14 11.10 26.60
C TYR A 309 -18.78 10.39 26.73
N TYR A 310 -18.06 10.24 25.61
CA TYR A 310 -16.76 9.59 25.58
C TYR A 310 -15.62 10.56 25.90
N ALA A 311 -15.83 11.85 25.66
CA ALA A 311 -14.85 12.89 25.92
C ALA A 311 -14.76 13.21 27.42
N ASP A 312 -13.53 13.28 27.93
CA ASP A 312 -13.26 13.73 29.30
C ASP A 312 -12.17 14.81 29.29
N PRO A 313 -12.54 16.10 29.28
CA PRO A 313 -11.57 17.20 29.25
C PRO A 313 -10.71 17.27 30.51
N SER A 314 -11.14 16.65 31.61
CA SER A 314 -10.43 16.64 32.89
C SER A 314 -9.45 15.47 33.02
N PHE A 315 -9.45 14.54 32.08
CA PHE A 315 -8.52 13.43 32.03
C PHE A 315 -7.10 13.96 31.82
N VAL A 316 -6.22 13.75 32.80
CA VAL A 316 -4.80 14.13 32.70
C VAL A 316 -3.95 12.87 32.68
N PRO A 317 -3.19 12.62 31.59
CA PRO A 317 -2.36 11.44 31.50
C PRO A 317 -1.17 11.51 32.46
N ASP A 318 -0.86 10.40 33.12
CA ASP A 318 0.24 10.31 34.09
C ASP A 318 1.57 9.98 33.40
N MET A 319 2.12 10.94 32.65
CA MET A 319 3.31 10.75 31.80
C MET A 319 4.64 11.09 32.50
N ASN A 320 4.70 12.23 33.16
CA ASN A 320 5.96 12.74 33.72
C ASN A 320 6.45 11.90 34.91
N SER A 321 5.53 11.35 35.71
CA SER A 321 5.88 10.49 36.84
C SER A 321 6.48 9.16 36.36
N VAL A 322 5.94 8.60 35.26
CA VAL A 322 6.39 7.36 34.64
C VAL A 322 7.82 7.48 34.15
N LEU A 323 8.12 8.53 33.37
CA LEU A 323 9.48 8.75 32.88
C LEU A 323 10.50 8.93 33.98
N THR A 324 10.14 9.70 35.01
CA THR A 324 11.04 9.93 36.15
C THR A 324 11.37 8.59 36.81
N GLN A 325 10.36 7.76 37.07
CA GLN A 325 10.55 6.50 37.78
C GLN A 325 11.19 5.39 36.93
N MET A 326 10.98 5.38 35.61
CA MET A 326 11.62 4.42 34.71
C MET A 326 13.12 4.69 34.54
N TYR A 327 13.56 5.95 34.53
CA TYR A 327 14.93 6.33 34.18
C TYR A 327 15.78 6.86 35.33
N THR A 328 15.23 7.12 36.52
CA THR A 328 16.05 7.40 37.71
C THR A 328 16.66 6.12 38.28
N THR A 329 17.69 5.60 37.63
CA THR A 329 18.60 4.63 38.25
C THR A 329 19.49 5.37 39.24
N ASN A 330 19.24 5.16 40.54
CA ASN A 330 20.24 5.14 41.62
C ASN A 330 21.52 5.96 41.39
N THR A 331 21.46 7.27 41.64
CA THR A 331 22.62 8.01 42.13
C THR A 331 22.27 8.56 43.51
N GLN A 332 22.63 7.75 44.51
CA GLN A 332 22.69 8.13 45.93
C GLN A 332 21.36 8.46 46.61
N ASN A 333 20.56 7.42 46.92
CA ASN A 333 20.04 7.20 48.28
C ASN A 333 19.21 5.91 48.32
N GLN A 334 19.33 5.18 49.43
CA GLN A 334 18.69 3.89 49.74
C GLN A 334 17.16 3.98 49.90
N ASN A 335 16.43 4.54 48.94
CA ASN A 335 14.97 4.46 48.93
C ASN A 335 14.55 3.35 47.98
N TYR A 336 13.98 2.29 48.57
CA TYR A 336 13.30 1.22 47.85
C TYR A 336 12.18 1.83 47.01
N ASP A 337 12.36 1.93 45.69
CA ASP A 337 11.27 2.25 44.78
C ASP A 337 10.41 1.00 44.57
N PRO A 338 9.15 0.98 45.03
CA PRO A 338 8.27 -0.17 44.87
C PRO A 338 8.00 -0.53 43.40
N ARG A 339 8.24 0.39 42.44
CA ARG A 339 8.05 0.15 40.99
C ARG A 339 9.33 -0.23 40.26
N ALA A 340 10.50 -0.26 40.92
CA ALA A 340 11.76 -0.66 40.29
C ALA A 340 11.73 -2.09 39.74
N ALA A 341 11.04 -3.00 40.43
CA ALA A 341 10.85 -4.37 39.97
C ALA A 341 10.00 -4.44 38.68
N ASP A 342 9.02 -3.56 38.54
CA ASP A 342 8.16 -3.51 37.36
C ASP A 342 8.86 -2.85 36.18
N ALA A 343 9.70 -1.84 36.42
CA ALA A 343 10.59 -1.27 35.39
C ALA A 343 11.57 -2.33 34.84
N GLN A 344 12.14 -3.19 35.70
CA GLN A 344 13.01 -4.28 35.25
C GLN A 344 12.23 -5.30 34.42
N LYS A 345 11.03 -5.71 34.85
CA LYS A 345 10.16 -6.61 34.06
C LYS A 345 9.79 -6.00 32.71
N ALA A 346 9.50 -4.70 32.67
CA ALA A 346 9.21 -3.97 31.43
C ALA A 346 10.41 -4.08 30.48
N LYS A 347 11.62 -3.82 30.98
CA LYS A 347 12.86 -3.93 30.21
C LYS A 347 13.12 -5.35 29.72
N ASP A 348 12.90 -6.35 30.55
CA ASP A 348 13.08 -7.77 30.19
C ASP A 348 12.10 -8.21 29.09
N LEU A 349 10.87 -7.66 29.08
CA LEU A 349 9.86 -7.96 28.07
C LEU A 349 10.07 -7.19 26.76
N CYS A 350 10.39 -5.90 26.86
CA CYS A 350 10.31 -4.94 25.76
C CYS A 350 11.67 -4.59 25.14
N GLY A 351 12.78 -4.97 25.77
CA GLY A 351 14.11 -4.56 25.35
C GLY A 351 14.22 -3.03 25.36
N ASP A 352 14.58 -2.43 24.23
CA ASP A 352 14.79 -0.98 24.09
C ASP A 352 13.54 -0.21 23.58
N SER A 353 12.41 -0.88 23.37
CA SER A 353 11.18 -0.21 22.90
C SER A 353 10.57 0.63 24.02
N PHE A 354 10.66 1.96 23.89
CA PHE A 354 10.08 2.92 24.84
C PHE A 354 8.57 2.71 24.99
N GLN A 355 7.87 2.61 23.86
CA GLN A 355 6.41 2.44 23.81
C GLN A 355 5.95 1.20 24.60
N CYS A 356 6.57 0.05 24.34
CA CYS A 356 6.25 -1.18 25.06
C CYS A 356 6.56 -1.08 26.56
N GLN A 357 7.72 -0.49 26.93
CA GLN A 357 8.06 -0.34 28.34
C GLN A 357 7.09 0.59 29.07
N TYR A 358 6.69 1.68 28.42
CA TYR A 358 5.74 2.66 28.93
C TYR A 358 4.36 2.03 29.17
N ASP A 359 3.84 1.32 28.17
CA ASP A 359 2.59 0.55 28.23
C ASP A 359 2.58 -0.44 29.39
N TYR A 360 3.67 -1.21 29.57
CA TYR A 360 3.79 -2.15 30.68
C TYR A 360 3.80 -1.44 32.03
N PHE A 361 4.60 -0.38 32.15
CA PHE A 361 4.78 0.31 33.43
C PHE A 361 3.49 0.96 33.92
N LEU A 362 2.66 1.48 33.02
CA LEU A 362 1.38 2.08 33.36
C LEU A 362 0.28 1.06 33.63
N SER A 363 0.10 0.11 32.72
CA SER A 363 -1.00 -0.84 32.80
C SER A 363 -0.72 -2.00 33.74
N LEU A 364 0.56 -2.31 33.99
CA LEU A 364 1.03 -3.56 34.61
C LEU A 364 0.50 -4.81 33.89
N ASN A 365 0.14 -4.65 32.62
CA ASN A 365 -0.44 -5.69 31.81
C ASN A 365 0.58 -6.17 30.78
N ARG A 366 1.03 -7.41 30.97
CA ARG A 366 1.98 -8.06 30.07
C ARG A 366 1.44 -8.21 28.65
N ASP A 367 0.16 -8.53 28.48
CA ASP A 367 -0.42 -8.74 27.16
C ASP A 367 -0.47 -7.42 26.37
N LEU A 368 -0.84 -6.29 27.00
CA LEU A 368 -0.84 -4.97 26.36
C LEU A 368 0.54 -4.64 25.79
N ALA A 369 1.57 -4.66 26.65
CA ALA A 369 2.94 -4.35 26.26
C ALA A 369 3.47 -5.28 25.16
N PHE A 370 3.19 -6.58 25.27
CA PHE A 370 3.59 -7.56 24.25
C PHE A 370 2.95 -7.26 22.89
N TYR A 371 1.67 -6.91 22.84
CA TYR A 371 1.01 -6.57 21.57
C TYR A 371 1.44 -5.20 21.03
N THR A 372 1.74 -4.22 21.90
CA THR A 372 2.37 -2.95 21.50
C THR A 372 3.68 -3.19 20.76
N LEU A 373 4.54 -4.06 21.28
CA LEU A 373 5.80 -4.43 20.62
C LEU A 373 5.55 -5.09 19.26
N ILE A 374 4.59 -5.99 19.17
CA ILE A 374 4.22 -6.65 17.90
C ILE A 374 3.70 -5.64 16.87
N TYR A 375 2.82 -4.74 17.29
CA TYR A 375 2.24 -3.74 16.40
C TYR A 375 3.29 -2.74 15.90
N GLN A 376 4.18 -2.29 16.79
CA GLN A 376 5.32 -1.47 16.42
C GLN A 376 6.23 -2.19 15.42
N SER A 377 6.66 -3.42 15.74
CA SER A 377 7.55 -4.21 14.87
C SER A 377 6.96 -4.45 13.49
N ASN A 378 5.68 -4.82 13.43
CA ASN A 378 4.97 -5.03 12.17
C ASN A 378 4.86 -3.75 11.35
N PHE A 379 4.57 -2.60 11.98
CA PHE A 379 4.58 -1.31 11.29
C PHE A 379 5.96 -0.97 10.73
N LEU A 380 7.03 -1.14 11.51
CA LEU A 380 8.41 -0.89 11.06
C LEU A 380 8.77 -1.77 9.86
N GLN A 381 8.33 -3.03 9.85
CA GLN A 381 8.49 -3.94 8.72
C GLN A 381 7.73 -3.44 7.49
N ILE A 382 6.45 -3.10 7.61
CA ILE A 382 5.64 -2.56 6.50
C ILE A 382 6.31 -1.29 5.94
N ARG A 383 6.73 -0.37 6.81
CA ARG A 383 7.42 0.87 6.42
C ARG A 383 8.69 0.56 5.63
N SER A 384 9.51 -0.38 6.08
CA SER A 384 10.73 -0.78 5.37
C SER A 384 10.44 -1.32 3.97
N GLN A 385 9.32 -2.02 3.79
CA GLN A 385 8.89 -2.53 2.48
C GLN A 385 8.35 -1.40 1.60
N VAL A 386 7.54 -0.49 2.16
CA VAL A 386 6.97 0.66 1.43
C VAL A 386 8.05 1.60 0.90
N LYS A 387 9.15 1.80 1.65
CA LYS A 387 10.28 2.62 1.20
C LYS A 387 11.04 2.03 0.01
N GLN A 388 10.91 0.73 -0.24
CA GLN A 388 11.57 0.10 -1.37
C GLN A 388 10.77 0.38 -2.65
N ARG A 389 11.43 1.02 -3.61
CA ARG A 389 10.86 1.18 -4.95
C ARG A 389 10.64 -0.19 -5.57
N VAL A 390 9.41 -0.46 -6.02
CA VAL A 390 9.11 -1.64 -6.83
C VAL A 390 9.72 -1.43 -8.22
N ILE A 391 10.73 -2.25 -8.56
CA ILE A 391 11.39 -2.21 -9.87
C ILE A 391 10.83 -3.34 -10.73
N THR A 392 10.46 -3.00 -11.95
CA THR A 392 10.01 -3.95 -12.97
C THR A 392 10.41 -3.45 -14.34
N CYS A 393 10.72 -4.39 -15.24
CA CYS A 393 11.05 -4.12 -16.63
C CYS A 393 9.84 -3.88 -17.53
N GLY A 394 8.63 -3.99 -17.00
CA GLY A 394 7.41 -3.90 -17.79
C GLY A 394 7.11 -5.19 -18.54
N ILE A 395 5.95 -5.21 -19.18
CA ILE A 395 5.51 -6.38 -19.94
C ILE A 395 6.41 -6.57 -21.16
N LEU A 396 6.82 -7.81 -21.40
CA LEU A 396 7.49 -8.20 -22.64
C LEU A 396 6.48 -8.87 -23.55
N GLU A 397 6.28 -8.28 -24.72
CA GLU A 397 5.36 -8.80 -25.74
C GLU A 397 5.80 -10.20 -26.19
N THR A 398 4.81 -11.03 -26.51
CA THR A 398 5.08 -12.36 -27.05
C THR A 398 5.13 -12.26 -28.57
N PRO A 399 6.16 -12.78 -29.24
CA PRO A 399 6.23 -12.71 -30.70
C PRO A 399 5.03 -13.41 -31.32
N ARG A 400 4.50 -12.82 -32.40
CA ARG A 400 3.37 -13.38 -33.15
C ARG A 400 3.74 -14.76 -33.69
N PHE A 401 2.87 -15.76 -33.55
CA PHE A 401 3.18 -17.16 -33.88
C PHE A 401 4.36 -17.76 -33.09
N GLY A 402 4.65 -17.21 -31.91
CA GLY A 402 5.64 -17.73 -30.99
C GLY A 402 5.15 -17.76 -29.55
N ARG A 403 6.05 -18.17 -28.66
CA ARG A 403 5.84 -18.38 -27.22
C ARG A 403 7.04 -17.84 -26.46
N LYS A 404 6.82 -17.56 -25.17
CA LYS A 404 7.88 -17.19 -24.23
C LYS A 404 7.89 -18.13 -23.03
N SER A 405 9.06 -18.41 -22.47
CA SER A 405 9.21 -19.42 -21.41
C SER A 405 8.57 -19.05 -20.07
N ASN A 406 8.44 -17.76 -19.75
CA ASN A 406 7.75 -17.29 -18.56
C ASN A 406 7.22 -15.85 -18.74
N PHE A 407 6.42 -15.41 -17.77
CA PHE A 407 5.72 -14.12 -17.79
C PHE A 407 6.22 -13.16 -16.68
N PHE A 408 7.36 -13.48 -16.05
CA PHE A 408 7.93 -12.63 -15.02
C PHE A 408 8.62 -11.40 -15.64
N PHE A 409 8.63 -10.30 -14.89
CA PHE A 409 9.19 -9.01 -15.32
C PHE A 409 9.91 -8.29 -14.19
N THR A 410 10.36 -9.04 -13.17
CA THR A 410 11.17 -8.54 -12.05
C THR A 410 12.67 -8.65 -12.38
N PRO A 411 13.52 -7.78 -11.82
CA PRO A 411 14.97 -7.83 -12.03
C PRO A 411 15.56 -9.23 -11.86
N GLY A 412 16.44 -9.62 -12.79
CA GLY A 412 17.07 -10.94 -12.83
C GLY A 412 16.29 -12.01 -13.60
N THR A 413 15.05 -11.72 -14.00
CA THR A 413 14.26 -12.63 -14.84
C THR A 413 14.90 -12.78 -16.22
N LYS A 414 14.94 -14.02 -16.73
CA LYS A 414 15.35 -14.33 -18.10
C LYS A 414 14.19 -14.97 -18.84
N VAL A 415 13.80 -14.37 -19.96
CA VAL A 415 12.74 -14.84 -20.85
C VAL A 415 13.38 -15.34 -22.14
N THR A 416 12.96 -16.52 -22.59
CA THR A 416 13.41 -17.11 -23.86
C THR A 416 12.21 -17.26 -24.78
N PHE A 417 12.40 -16.92 -26.04
CA PHE A 417 11.40 -17.01 -27.08
C PHE A 417 11.59 -18.27 -27.93
N GLU A 418 10.47 -18.80 -28.40
CA GLU A 418 10.40 -19.96 -29.26
C GLU A 418 9.28 -19.74 -30.29
N CYS A 419 9.52 -20.09 -31.55
CA CYS A 419 8.50 -19.98 -32.59
C CYS A 419 7.72 -21.28 -32.73
N ASN A 420 6.48 -21.19 -33.21
CA ASN A 420 5.68 -22.36 -33.55
C ASN A 420 6.33 -23.14 -34.73
N GLN A 421 5.85 -24.36 -34.95
CA GLN A 421 6.27 -25.17 -36.10
C GLN A 421 6.06 -24.41 -37.43
N ASP A 422 7.02 -24.54 -38.36
CA ASP A 422 7.08 -23.87 -39.67
C ASP A 422 7.35 -22.34 -39.62
N PHE A 423 7.74 -21.83 -38.45
CA PHE A 423 8.21 -20.46 -38.25
C PHE A 423 9.67 -20.42 -37.81
N VAL A 424 10.42 -19.46 -38.34
CA VAL A 424 11.83 -19.21 -38.04
C VAL A 424 11.94 -17.99 -37.14
N LEU A 425 12.71 -18.12 -36.05
CA LEU A 425 12.99 -17.03 -35.12
C LEU A 425 14.03 -16.08 -35.71
N VAL A 426 13.70 -14.80 -35.79
CA VAL A 426 14.60 -13.72 -36.20
C VAL A 426 14.80 -12.78 -35.02
N GLY A 427 16.05 -12.36 -34.79
CA GLY A 427 16.44 -11.49 -33.68
C GLY A 427 16.92 -12.26 -32.45
N ASP A 428 16.94 -11.59 -31.30
CA ASP A 428 17.45 -12.18 -30.06
C ASP A 428 16.49 -13.23 -29.49
N GLN A 429 16.97 -14.45 -29.25
CA GLN A 429 16.14 -15.50 -28.64
C GLN A 429 15.87 -15.27 -27.15
N ARG A 430 16.70 -14.47 -26.47
CA ARG A 430 16.63 -14.30 -25.01
C ARG A 430 16.62 -12.82 -24.62
N ARG A 431 15.82 -12.50 -23.60
CA ARG A 431 15.81 -11.20 -22.93
C ARG A 431 16.00 -11.35 -21.43
N THR A 432 16.70 -10.40 -20.84
CA THR A 432 16.99 -10.35 -19.41
C THR A 432 16.53 -9.03 -18.82
N CYS A 433 15.76 -9.11 -17.73
CA CYS A 433 15.32 -7.94 -17.00
C CYS A 433 16.47 -7.42 -16.11
N THR A 434 16.94 -6.21 -16.38
CA THR A 434 18.06 -5.58 -15.68
C THR A 434 17.66 -5.03 -14.31
N ALA A 435 18.65 -4.75 -13.46
CA ALA A 435 18.44 -4.15 -12.13
C ALA A 435 17.84 -2.74 -12.21
N GLN A 436 17.96 -2.08 -13.36
CA GLN A 436 17.45 -0.75 -13.63
C GLN A 436 15.95 -0.74 -13.99
N GLY A 437 15.31 -1.92 -14.10
CA GLY A 437 13.91 -2.01 -14.53
C GLY A 437 13.74 -1.79 -16.03
N GLN A 438 14.69 -2.25 -16.83
CA GLN A 438 14.59 -2.27 -18.29
C GLN A 438 14.99 -3.64 -18.84
N TRP A 439 14.34 -4.08 -19.90
CA TRP A 439 14.83 -5.23 -20.66
C TRP A 439 16.16 -4.89 -21.33
N ASP A 440 17.07 -5.86 -21.42
CA ASP A 440 18.33 -5.72 -22.14
C ASP A 440 18.13 -5.27 -23.59
N VAL A 441 19.03 -4.42 -24.08
CA VAL A 441 18.97 -3.85 -25.44
C VAL A 441 19.20 -4.98 -26.46
N PRO A 442 18.37 -5.11 -27.50
CA PRO A 442 18.55 -6.17 -28.48
C PRO A 442 19.85 -5.98 -29.26
N VAL A 443 20.61 -7.05 -29.44
CA VAL A 443 21.84 -7.07 -30.23
C VAL A 443 21.53 -7.38 -31.69
N TYR A 444 20.73 -8.41 -31.96
CA TYR A 444 20.35 -8.84 -33.31
C TYR A 444 18.96 -8.35 -33.75
N GLY A 445 18.37 -7.42 -33.00
CA GLY A 445 17.04 -6.85 -33.26
C GLY A 445 15.94 -7.43 -32.38
N TYR A 446 14.72 -6.92 -32.57
CA TYR A 446 13.54 -7.45 -31.86
C TYR A 446 13.19 -8.85 -32.34
N THR A 447 12.67 -9.67 -31.42
CA THR A 447 12.34 -11.05 -31.69
C THR A 447 11.03 -11.12 -32.47
N GLU A 448 11.07 -11.68 -33.68
CA GLU A 448 9.90 -11.96 -34.50
C GLU A 448 9.94 -13.40 -35.03
N CYS A 449 8.77 -14.01 -35.21
CA CYS A 449 8.65 -15.30 -35.85
C CYS A 449 8.07 -15.11 -37.25
N LEU A 450 8.87 -15.42 -38.26
CA LEU A 450 8.46 -15.33 -39.66
C LEU A 450 8.16 -16.73 -40.20
N ARG A 451 7.20 -16.84 -41.13
CA ARG A 451 7.02 -18.10 -41.85
C ARG A 451 8.27 -18.43 -42.64
N GLU A 452 8.58 -19.71 -42.77
CA GLU A 452 9.78 -20.17 -43.46
C GLU A 452 9.89 -19.67 -44.92
N GLU A 453 8.78 -19.60 -45.64
CA GLU A 453 8.73 -19.02 -47.00
C GLU A 453 9.11 -17.53 -47.03
N GLU A 454 8.57 -16.75 -46.09
CA GLU A 454 8.84 -15.31 -46.01
C GLU A 454 10.30 -15.04 -45.59
N TYR A 455 10.79 -15.81 -44.62
CA TYR A 455 12.18 -15.76 -44.20
C TYR A 455 13.12 -16.10 -45.37
N SER A 456 12.83 -17.16 -46.12
CA SER A 456 13.61 -17.58 -47.27
C SER A 456 13.62 -16.52 -48.38
N MET A 457 12.48 -15.91 -48.68
CA MET A 457 12.38 -14.82 -49.66
C MET A 457 13.17 -13.57 -49.23
N ARG A 458 13.09 -13.17 -47.95
CA ARG A 458 13.88 -12.05 -47.40
C ARG A 458 15.39 -12.35 -47.48
N SER A 459 15.79 -13.56 -47.13
CA SER A 459 17.18 -14.02 -47.18
C SER A 459 17.73 -14.04 -48.62
N LEU A 460 16.95 -14.56 -49.58
CA LEU A 460 17.29 -14.52 -51.00
C LEU A 460 17.46 -13.09 -51.50
N PHE A 461 16.54 -12.18 -51.16
CA PHE A 461 16.66 -10.80 -51.60
C PHE A 461 17.92 -10.11 -51.05
N LEU A 462 18.24 -10.31 -49.76
CA LEU A 462 19.44 -9.76 -49.12
C LEU A 462 20.74 -10.34 -49.71
N THR A 463 20.77 -11.64 -49.96
CA THR A 463 21.95 -12.31 -50.54
C THR A 463 22.15 -11.90 -51.99
N TRP A 464 21.09 -11.86 -52.82
CA TRP A 464 21.17 -11.41 -54.20
C TRP A 464 21.58 -9.94 -54.33
N THR A 465 21.04 -9.06 -53.47
CA THR A 465 21.44 -7.64 -53.47
C THR A 465 22.91 -7.46 -53.11
N LEU A 466 23.43 -8.18 -52.10
CA LEU A 466 24.86 -8.19 -51.78
C LEU A 466 25.71 -8.72 -52.94
N ILE A 467 25.31 -9.82 -53.57
CA ILE A 467 26.01 -10.40 -54.72
C ILE A 467 26.06 -9.40 -55.89
N ILE A 468 24.95 -8.75 -56.20
CA ILE A 468 24.88 -7.74 -57.28
C ILE A 468 25.76 -6.53 -56.96
N ILE A 469 25.80 -6.07 -55.71
CA ILE A 469 26.67 -4.97 -55.29
C ILE A 469 28.15 -5.35 -55.43
N VAL A 470 28.54 -6.56 -55.00
CA VAL A 470 29.92 -7.05 -55.11
C VAL A 470 30.33 -7.24 -56.57
N ILE A 471 29.50 -7.89 -57.38
CA ILE A 471 29.76 -8.10 -58.82
C ILE A 471 29.80 -6.75 -59.55
N GLY A 472 28.87 -5.85 -59.26
CA GLY A 472 28.85 -4.49 -59.83
C GLY A 472 30.11 -3.70 -59.46
N GLY A 473 30.55 -3.78 -58.20
CA GLY A 473 31.80 -3.18 -57.73
C GLY A 473 33.04 -3.77 -58.43
N LEU A 474 33.10 -5.09 -58.60
CA LEU A 474 34.19 -5.77 -59.32
C LEU A 474 34.21 -5.40 -60.81
N LEU A 475 33.05 -5.33 -61.47
CA LEU A 475 32.95 -4.90 -62.86
C LEU A 475 33.40 -3.45 -63.03
N LEU A 476 33.00 -2.54 -62.14
CA LEU A 476 33.46 -1.16 -62.14
C LEU A 476 34.98 -1.06 -61.93
N ALA A 477 35.55 -1.86 -61.03
CA ALA A 477 36.99 -1.92 -60.82
C ALA A 477 37.73 -2.44 -62.07
N LEU A 478 37.22 -3.49 -62.72
CA LEU A 478 37.78 -4.02 -63.97
C LEU A 478 37.71 -2.99 -65.11
N ILE A 479 36.60 -2.27 -65.25
CA ILE A 479 36.44 -1.20 -66.24
C ILE A 479 37.44 -0.07 -65.96
N CYS A 480 37.59 0.34 -64.70
CA CYS A 480 38.58 1.34 -64.30
C CYS A 480 40.03 0.90 -64.60
N CYS A 481 40.37 -0.35 -64.32
CA CYS A 481 41.69 -0.92 -64.62
C CYS A 481 41.94 -1.02 -66.13
N ALA A 482 40.96 -1.45 -66.92
CA ALA A 482 41.06 -1.51 -68.37
C ALA A 482 41.21 -0.11 -68.98
N HIS A 483 40.45 0.88 -68.49
CA HIS A 483 40.56 2.26 -68.92
C HIS A 483 41.92 2.88 -68.56
N ARG A 484 42.44 2.63 -67.36
CA ARG A 484 43.80 3.04 -66.97
C ARG A 484 44.88 2.36 -67.81
N TYR A 485 44.72 1.06 -68.10
CA TYR A 485 45.64 0.32 -68.97
C TYR A 485 45.62 0.89 -70.40
N PHE A 486 44.45 1.24 -70.93
CA PHE A 486 44.29 1.84 -72.25
C PHE A 486 44.95 3.22 -72.34
N ILE A 487 44.74 4.08 -71.32
CA ILE A 487 45.43 5.38 -71.22
C ILE A 487 46.95 5.19 -71.09
N HIS A 488 47.41 4.20 -70.31
CA HIS A 488 48.84 3.94 -70.14
C HIS A 488 49.49 3.42 -71.43
N ARG A 489 48.78 2.61 -72.25
CA ARG A 489 49.24 2.22 -73.58
C ARG A 489 49.33 3.42 -74.53
N GLN A 490 48.34 4.31 -74.54
CA GLN A 490 48.40 5.51 -75.37
C GLN A 490 49.58 6.43 -75.03
N LYS A 491 49.98 6.49 -73.76
CA LYS A 491 51.16 7.25 -73.32
C LYS A 491 52.52 6.61 -73.64
N GLN A 492 52.58 5.34 -74.02
CA GLN A 492 53.82 4.67 -74.45
C GLN A 492 54.01 4.66 -75.98
N THR A 493 52.99 5.06 -76.74
CA THR A 493 53.01 5.14 -78.21
C THR A 493 53.28 6.56 -78.74
N VAL A 494 53.63 7.49 -77.86
CA VAL A 494 54.15 8.84 -78.17
C VAL A 494 55.52 8.92 -77.52
#